data_AF-A0A0N0P459-F1
#
_entry.id   AF-A0A0N0P459-F1
#
_cell.length_a   1.000
_cell.length_b   1.000
_cell.length_c   1.000
_cell.angle_alpha   90.00
_cell.angle_beta   90.00
_cell.angle_gamma   90.00
#
_symmetry.space_group_name_H-M   'P 1'
#
loop_
_entity.id
_entity.type
_entity.pdbx_description
1 polymer ?
#
loop_
_entity_poly.entity_id
_entity_poly.type
_entity_poly.pdbx_seq_one_letter_code
_entity_poly.pdbx_strand_id
1 'polypeptide(L)'
;MDSLYFIGKAQFHQLATHISLYHEDMSEGYKLLSTDALMAVGLKPHKFTYWNVPMMSGYLGKTVPLDIHGGYVLIDEEKAMSMATSYGMLRYALLTSAVRAKEGGRWRYDFMTMNITLAIGAAAGFVLLSFGRKRFGWMQRHPIGCVAVSFMAGLFTTVIARQGIKSLGIGIVQAQNSHKKALNRLRCVDCLEDVNAYTLHQIEEVREQKLPQQPGMPPPPEEHVQRFKKSVEMQCKLLETDMDEVRIIRKWAAGSLCDVHKHLREDPNGYKEPHGLVLLAADRTKVAQRPPLVTESQENEKQSTEK
;
A
#
# COMPACT_ATOMS: atom_id res chain seq x y z
N MET A 1 5.87 4.16 7.32
CA MET A 1 7.01 5.08 7.48
C MET A 1 6.96 6.28 6.52
N ASP A 2 7.14 6.12 5.20
CA ASP A 2 7.23 7.28 4.29
C ASP A 2 6.00 8.21 4.36
N SER A 3 4.78 7.64 4.37
CA SER A 3 3.56 8.44 4.44
C SER A 3 3.44 9.24 5.75
N LEU A 4 3.82 8.64 6.88
CA LEU A 4 3.83 9.30 8.18
C LEU A 4 4.80 10.47 8.20
N TYR A 5 6.01 10.33 7.63
CA TYR A 5 6.98 11.42 7.62
C TYR A 5 6.42 12.70 6.99
N PHE A 6 5.64 12.57 5.92
CA PHE A 6 5.09 13.72 5.19
C PHE A 6 3.77 14.24 5.75
N ILE A 7 2.90 13.37 6.27
CA ILE A 7 1.56 13.76 6.74
C ILE A 7 1.60 14.15 8.22
N GLY A 8 2.41 13.45 9.03
CA GLY A 8 2.51 13.61 10.46
C GLY A 8 3.96 13.51 10.93
N LYS A 9 4.77 14.53 10.61
CA LYS A 9 6.21 14.53 10.91
C LYS A 9 6.51 14.27 12.40
N ALA A 10 5.69 14.82 13.30
CA ALA A 10 5.81 14.56 14.74
C ALA A 10 5.56 13.08 15.08
N GLN A 11 4.50 12.49 14.54
CA GLN A 11 4.18 11.06 14.72
C GLN A 11 5.28 10.16 14.15
N PHE A 12 5.84 10.53 12.99
CA PHE A 12 6.98 9.82 12.42
C PHE A 12 8.19 9.85 13.35
N HIS A 13 8.56 11.02 13.89
CA HIS A 13 9.71 11.11 14.80
C HIS A 13 9.47 10.37 16.11
N GLN A 14 8.25 10.39 16.63
CA GLN A 14 7.85 9.56 17.78
C GLN A 14 8.03 8.08 17.48
N LEU A 15 7.52 7.60 16.34
CA LEU A 15 7.68 6.21 15.92
C LEU A 15 9.15 5.83 15.69
N ALA A 16 9.93 6.68 15.02
CA ALA A 16 11.35 6.42 14.79
C ALA A 16 12.14 6.34 16.10
N THR A 17 11.82 7.23 17.04
CA THR A 17 12.39 7.20 18.40
C THR A 17 11.99 5.92 19.12
N HIS A 18 10.71 5.54 19.03
CA HIS A 18 10.19 4.30 19.61
C HIS A 18 10.91 3.07 19.07
N ILE A 19 11.02 2.93 17.75
CA ILE A 19 11.76 1.82 17.11
C ILE A 19 13.22 1.80 17.58
N SER A 20 13.86 2.96 17.65
CA SER A 20 15.27 3.06 18.04
C SER A 20 15.51 2.65 19.50
N LEU A 21 14.54 2.90 20.38
CA LEU A 21 14.64 2.58 21.82
C LEU A 21 14.09 1.19 22.17
N TYR A 22 13.07 0.73 21.45
CA TYR A 22 12.29 -0.47 21.76
C TYR A 22 12.18 -1.36 20.53
N HIS A 23 13.17 -2.22 20.34
CA HIS A 23 13.15 -3.30 19.36
C HIS A 23 13.79 -4.56 19.93
N GLU A 24 13.32 -5.69 19.44
CA GLU A 24 13.81 -7.01 19.78
C GLU A 24 14.04 -7.81 18.49
N ASP A 25 14.80 -8.89 18.58
CA ASP A 25 14.93 -9.82 17.46
C ASP A 25 13.57 -10.46 17.16
N MET A 26 13.21 -10.45 15.87
CA MET A 26 11.96 -11.04 15.41
C MET A 26 11.95 -12.56 15.62
N SER A 27 10.81 -13.11 16.04
CA SER A 27 10.64 -14.57 16.17
C SER A 27 10.79 -15.28 14.84
N GLU A 28 11.22 -16.54 14.88
CA GLU A 28 11.55 -17.31 13.67
C GLU A 28 10.37 -17.46 12.70
N GLY A 29 9.13 -17.58 13.20
CA GLY A 29 7.92 -17.66 12.37
C GLY A 29 7.69 -16.39 11.55
N TYR A 30 7.75 -15.22 12.18
CA TYR A 30 7.58 -13.93 11.47
C TYR A 30 8.78 -13.62 10.57
N LYS A 31 9.98 -14.00 10.99
CA LYS A 31 11.21 -13.82 10.22
C LYS A 31 11.21 -14.67 8.94
N LEU A 32 10.77 -15.93 9.01
CA LEU A 32 10.62 -16.77 7.83
C LEU A 32 9.55 -16.19 6.88
N LEU A 33 8.37 -15.86 7.40
CA LEU A 33 7.29 -15.28 6.60
C LEU A 33 7.73 -13.99 5.88
N SER A 34 8.47 -13.14 6.60
CA SER A 34 9.05 -11.91 6.04
C SER A 34 10.11 -12.19 4.98
N THR A 35 10.95 -13.20 5.22
CA THR A 35 11.99 -13.64 4.28
C THR A 35 11.38 -14.15 2.98
N ASP A 36 10.34 -14.97 3.06
CA ASP A 36 9.60 -15.45 1.90
C ASP A 36 8.96 -14.31 1.12
N ALA A 37 8.37 -13.33 1.82
CA ALA A 37 7.79 -12.15 1.18
C ALA A 37 8.85 -11.32 0.43
N LEU A 38 10.03 -11.10 1.04
CA LEU A 38 11.16 -10.40 0.42
C LEU A 38 11.67 -11.17 -0.81
N MET A 39 11.85 -12.49 -0.71
CA MET A 39 12.30 -13.32 -1.83
C MET A 39 11.28 -13.35 -2.96
N ALA A 40 9.99 -13.45 -2.66
CA ALA A 40 8.92 -13.48 -3.67
C ALA A 40 8.90 -12.24 -4.56
N VAL A 41 9.31 -11.08 -4.01
CA VAL A 41 9.45 -9.84 -4.78
C VAL A 41 10.86 -9.66 -5.36
N GLY A 42 11.83 -10.53 -5.06
CA GLY A 42 13.20 -10.46 -5.57
C GLY A 42 14.11 -9.49 -4.79
N LEU A 43 13.76 -9.18 -3.54
CA LEU A 43 14.67 -8.53 -2.60
C LEU A 43 15.60 -9.59 -2.00
N LYS A 44 16.77 -9.15 -1.49
CA LYS A 44 17.79 -10.01 -0.89
C LYS A 44 17.62 -10.02 0.63
N PRO A 45 17.11 -11.11 1.25
CA PRO A 45 16.78 -11.15 2.68
C PRO A 45 17.96 -10.79 3.60
N HIS A 46 19.18 -11.22 3.27
CA HIS A 46 20.41 -10.93 4.03
C HIS A 46 20.78 -9.43 4.10
N LYS A 47 20.12 -8.57 3.32
CA LYS A 47 20.29 -7.12 3.39
C LYS A 47 19.31 -6.45 4.36
N PHE A 48 18.45 -7.24 5.00
CA PHE A 48 17.43 -6.77 5.91
C PHE A 48 17.71 -7.25 7.32
N THR A 49 17.44 -6.35 8.28
CA THR A 49 17.39 -6.66 9.70
C THR A 49 15.93 -6.85 10.11
N TYR A 50 15.64 -7.84 10.94
CA TYR A 50 14.29 -8.23 11.30
C TYR A 50 14.03 -7.88 12.75
N TRP A 51 13.14 -6.91 12.97
CA TRP A 51 12.82 -6.41 14.30
C TRP A 51 11.35 -6.63 14.64
N ASN A 52 11.14 -7.23 15.80
CA ASN A 52 9.92 -7.05 16.56
C ASN A 52 9.96 -5.66 17.20
N VAL A 53 8.91 -4.87 17.02
CA VAL A 53 8.77 -3.53 17.61
C VAL A 53 7.47 -3.51 18.41
N PRO A 54 7.52 -3.87 19.70
CA PRO A 54 6.34 -3.89 20.55
C PRO A 54 5.62 -2.54 20.56
N MET A 55 4.29 -2.53 20.57
CA MET A 55 3.46 -1.31 20.61
C MET A 55 3.61 -0.38 19.40
N MET A 56 4.29 -0.80 18.32
CA MET A 56 4.39 0.00 17.10
C MET A 56 3.01 0.30 16.49
N SER A 57 2.03 -0.58 16.69
CA SER A 57 0.63 -0.38 16.28
C SER A 57 0.06 0.97 16.72
N GLY A 58 0.41 1.45 17.92
CA GLY A 58 -0.08 2.74 18.45
C GLY A 58 0.45 3.97 17.70
N TYR A 59 1.56 3.83 16.97
CA TYR A 59 2.24 4.95 16.31
C TYR A 59 2.21 4.89 14.78
N LEU A 60 2.16 3.68 14.20
CA LEU A 60 2.29 3.47 12.76
C LEU A 60 1.02 3.83 11.98
N GLY A 61 -0.15 3.86 12.62
CA GLY A 61 -1.41 4.27 11.98
C GLY A 61 -1.77 3.46 10.73
N LYS A 62 -1.31 2.21 10.65
CA LYS A 62 -1.64 1.24 9.59
C LYS A 62 -2.64 0.21 10.13
N THR A 63 -3.43 -0.36 9.23
CA THR A 63 -4.36 -1.47 9.55
C THR A 63 -3.63 -2.69 10.08
N VAL A 64 -2.54 -3.09 9.44
CA VAL A 64 -1.64 -4.13 9.96
C VAL A 64 -0.34 -3.47 10.41
N PRO A 65 0.09 -3.67 11.68
CA PRO A 65 1.23 -2.97 12.27
C PRO A 65 2.55 -3.61 11.82
N LEU A 66 2.84 -3.45 10.53
CA LEU A 66 4.10 -3.86 9.91
C LEU A 66 4.55 -2.86 8.83
N ASP A 67 5.85 -2.76 8.63
CA ASP A 67 6.43 -2.01 7.51
C ASP A 67 7.81 -2.54 7.13
N ILE A 68 8.22 -2.31 5.89
CA ILE A 68 9.59 -2.57 5.43
C ILE A 68 10.19 -1.24 4.99
N HIS A 69 11.18 -0.76 5.73
CA HIS A 69 11.74 0.58 5.53
C HIS A 69 13.23 0.62 5.87
N GLY A 70 14.03 1.28 5.03
CA GLY A 70 15.45 1.54 5.32
C GLY A 70 16.34 0.31 5.52
N GLY A 71 15.95 -0.86 5.00
CA GLY A 71 16.66 -2.12 5.26
C GLY A 71 16.20 -2.84 6.53
N TYR A 72 15.10 -2.41 7.14
CA TYR A 72 14.50 -3.06 8.31
C TYR A 72 13.13 -3.61 7.97
N VAL A 73 12.85 -4.83 8.43
CA VAL A 73 11.50 -5.39 8.51
C VAL A 73 11.03 -5.15 9.94
N LEU A 74 9.96 -4.37 10.08
CA LEU A 74 9.42 -3.94 11.36
C LEU A 74 8.04 -4.57 11.52
N ILE A 75 7.80 -5.31 12.61
CA ILE A 75 6.51 -5.94 12.91
C ILE A 75 6.21 -5.77 14.40
N ASP A 76 4.97 -5.43 14.74
CA ASP A 76 4.46 -5.55 16.11
C ASP A 76 3.88 -6.97 16.27
N GLU A 77 4.68 -7.94 16.73
CA GLU A 77 4.29 -9.36 16.70
C GLU A 77 3.04 -9.66 17.54
N GLU A 78 2.84 -8.92 18.64
CA GLU A 78 1.69 -9.06 19.53
C GLU A 78 0.37 -8.72 18.82
N LYS A 79 0.42 -7.76 17.90
CA LYS A 79 -0.77 -7.21 17.24
C LYS A 79 -0.92 -7.64 15.79
N ALA A 80 0.17 -7.95 15.07
CA ALA A 80 0.18 -8.15 13.63
C ALA A 80 -0.84 -9.19 13.14
N MET A 81 -0.81 -10.40 13.71
CA MET A 81 -1.76 -11.45 13.33
C MET A 81 -3.21 -11.09 13.69
N SER A 82 -3.44 -10.56 14.90
CA SER A 82 -4.78 -10.19 15.36
C SER A 82 -5.43 -9.12 14.47
N MET A 83 -4.67 -8.09 14.08
CA MET A 83 -5.13 -7.00 13.22
C MET A 83 -5.23 -7.41 11.75
N ALA A 84 -4.42 -8.37 11.29
CA ALA A 84 -4.57 -8.96 9.98
C ALA A 84 -5.82 -9.86 9.86
N THR A 85 -6.37 -10.34 10.97
CA THR A 85 -7.55 -11.24 11.09
C THR A 85 -7.44 -12.60 10.40
N SER A 86 -6.36 -12.84 9.65
CA SER A 86 -6.06 -14.10 8.99
C SER A 86 -4.60 -14.17 8.54
N TYR A 87 -4.10 -15.40 8.37
CA TYR A 87 -2.78 -15.64 7.80
C TYR A 87 -2.62 -15.09 6.37
N GLY A 88 -3.63 -15.27 5.52
CA GLY A 88 -3.61 -14.78 4.14
C GLY A 88 -3.44 -13.26 4.05
N MET A 89 -4.15 -12.52 4.89
CA MET A 89 -4.05 -11.06 4.96
C MET A 89 -2.70 -10.61 5.54
N LEU A 90 -2.14 -11.31 6.54
CA LEU A 90 -0.82 -11.00 7.08
C LEU A 90 0.27 -11.16 6.00
N ARG A 91 0.23 -12.27 5.26
CA ARG A 91 1.16 -12.54 4.15
C ARG A 91 1.02 -11.49 3.04
N TYR A 92 -0.21 -11.08 2.72
CA TYR A 92 -0.46 -9.99 1.78
C TYR A 92 0.09 -8.64 2.28
N ALA A 93 -0.10 -8.30 3.55
CA ALA A 93 0.43 -7.07 4.15
C ALA A 93 1.97 -7.02 4.09
N LEU A 94 2.65 -8.14 4.31
CA LEU A 94 4.11 -8.24 4.14
C LEU A 94 4.53 -8.09 2.68
N LEU A 95 3.85 -8.78 1.76
CA LEU A 95 4.13 -8.67 0.32
C LEU A 95 3.92 -7.25 -0.21
N THR A 96 2.85 -6.56 0.19
CA THR A 96 2.61 -5.16 -0.19
C THR A 96 3.71 -4.25 0.32
N SER A 97 4.15 -4.43 1.57
CA SER A 97 5.28 -3.69 2.14
C SER A 97 6.59 -3.98 1.40
N ALA A 98 6.83 -5.25 1.03
CA ALA A 98 8.03 -5.67 0.31
C ALA A 98 8.06 -5.14 -1.14
N VAL A 99 6.92 -5.16 -1.85
CA VAL A 99 6.79 -4.54 -3.18
C VAL A 99 7.10 -3.05 -3.10
N ARG A 100 6.51 -2.35 -2.11
CA ARG A 100 6.77 -0.93 -1.90
C ARG A 100 8.24 -0.66 -1.62
N ALA A 101 8.89 -1.45 -0.77
CA ALA A 101 10.32 -1.33 -0.50
C ALA A 101 11.16 -1.53 -1.77
N LYS A 102 10.84 -2.52 -2.61
CA LYS A 102 11.51 -2.76 -3.90
C LYS A 102 11.34 -1.59 -4.88
N GLU A 103 10.13 -1.07 -4.96
CA GLU A 103 9.79 0.06 -5.83
C GLU A 103 10.37 1.37 -5.31
N GLY A 104 10.98 1.38 -4.12
CA GLY A 104 11.54 2.59 -3.50
C GLY A 104 10.46 3.52 -2.94
N GLY A 105 9.27 2.96 -2.71
CA GLY A 105 8.17 3.53 -1.95
C GLY A 105 7.71 4.89 -2.46
N ARG A 106 7.26 5.70 -1.49
CA ARG A 106 6.82 7.07 -1.75
C ARG A 106 8.01 7.99 -2.01
N TRP A 107 9.21 7.64 -1.52
CA TRP A 107 10.41 8.41 -1.81
C TRP A 107 10.71 8.51 -3.31
N ARG A 108 10.65 7.40 -4.07
CA ARG A 108 10.83 7.45 -5.54
C ARG A 108 9.72 8.24 -6.24
N TYR A 109 8.48 8.11 -5.77
CA TYR A 109 7.37 8.92 -6.28
C TYR A 109 7.62 10.42 -6.08
N ASP A 110 7.93 10.83 -4.85
CA ASP A 110 8.17 12.23 -4.50
C ASP A 110 9.43 12.77 -5.20
N PHE A 111 10.49 11.97 -5.35
CA PHE A 111 11.69 12.33 -6.09
C PHE A 111 11.39 12.53 -7.59
N MET A 112 10.69 11.58 -8.22
CA MET A 112 10.33 11.66 -9.64
C MET A 112 9.40 12.85 -9.90
N THR A 113 8.35 13.01 -9.09
CA THR A 113 7.39 14.11 -9.26
C THR A 113 8.05 15.46 -9.01
N MET A 114 8.92 15.59 -8.00
CA MET A 114 9.68 16.82 -7.76
C MET A 114 10.57 17.15 -8.95
N ASN A 115 11.35 16.19 -9.46
CA ASN A 115 12.21 16.41 -10.62
C ASN A 115 11.43 16.78 -11.88
N ILE A 116 10.27 16.16 -12.12
CA ILE A 116 9.39 16.52 -13.25
C ILE A 116 8.88 17.95 -13.09
N THR A 117 8.38 18.33 -11.91
CA THR A 117 7.89 19.71 -11.68
C THR A 117 9.00 20.74 -11.87
N LEU A 118 10.20 20.46 -11.38
CA LEU A 118 11.37 21.32 -11.54
C LEU A 118 11.81 21.38 -13.00
N ALA A 119 11.77 20.27 -13.74
CA ALA A 119 12.10 20.25 -15.16
C ALA A 119 11.11 21.08 -16.00
N ILE A 120 9.81 20.99 -15.72
CA ILE A 120 8.78 21.82 -16.37
C ILE A 120 9.02 23.30 -16.07
N GLY A 121 9.29 23.64 -14.80
CA GLY A 121 9.59 25.01 -14.39
C GLY A 121 10.84 25.56 -15.06
N ALA A 122 11.93 24.80 -15.05
CA ALA A 122 13.18 25.17 -15.70
C ALA A 122 13.00 25.35 -17.22
N ALA A 123 12.29 24.42 -17.88
CA ALA A 123 11.99 24.53 -19.30
C ALA A 123 11.15 25.77 -19.61
N ALA A 124 10.10 26.06 -18.84
CA ALA A 124 9.27 27.24 -19.04
C ALA A 124 10.06 28.54 -18.85
N GLY A 125 10.85 28.63 -17.77
CA GLY A 125 11.72 29.78 -17.52
C GLY A 125 12.76 29.96 -18.62
N PHE A 126 13.41 28.88 -19.08
CA PHE A 126 14.42 28.95 -20.13
C PHE A 126 13.84 29.29 -21.50
N VAL A 127 12.65 28.75 -21.83
CA VAL A 127 11.92 29.10 -23.05
C VAL A 127 11.51 30.57 -23.03
N LEU A 128 10.98 31.07 -21.91
CA LEU A 128 10.61 32.47 -21.78
C LEU A 128 11.82 33.40 -21.86
N LEU A 129 12.96 33.02 -21.26
CA LEU A 129 14.20 33.78 -21.36
C LEU A 129 14.75 33.79 -22.79
N SER A 130 14.80 32.63 -23.45
CA SER A 130 15.45 32.44 -24.74
C SER A 130 14.62 32.97 -25.91
N PHE A 131 13.31 32.71 -25.92
CA PHE A 131 12.41 33.17 -26.97
C PHE A 131 11.78 34.52 -26.63
N GLY A 132 11.48 34.77 -25.35
CA GLY A 132 10.87 36.04 -24.93
C GLY A 132 11.80 37.22 -25.18
N ARG A 133 13.10 37.07 -24.92
CA ARG A 133 14.11 38.08 -25.29
C ARG A 133 14.24 38.28 -26.81
N LYS A 134 13.96 37.27 -27.64
CA LYS A 134 14.03 37.43 -29.10
C LYS A 134 12.78 38.09 -29.70
N ARG A 135 11.60 37.85 -29.11
CA ARG A 135 10.30 38.31 -29.66
C ARG A 135 9.68 39.52 -28.96
N PHE A 136 10.01 39.80 -27.70
CA PHE A 136 9.40 40.89 -26.94
C PHE A 136 10.38 42.05 -26.74
N GLY A 137 10.08 43.19 -27.37
CA GLY A 137 10.92 44.39 -27.32
C GLY A 137 11.15 44.93 -25.90
N TRP A 138 10.21 44.74 -24.98
CA TRP A 138 10.39 45.11 -23.56
C TRP A 138 11.50 44.28 -22.88
N MET A 139 11.51 42.96 -23.12
CA MET A 139 12.51 42.06 -22.55
C MET A 139 13.93 42.28 -23.12
N GLN A 140 14.03 42.80 -24.35
CA GLN A 140 15.31 43.20 -24.94
C GLN A 140 15.92 44.41 -24.25
N ARG A 141 15.07 45.38 -23.90
CA ARG A 141 15.49 46.66 -23.29
C ARG A 141 15.76 46.54 -21.79
N HIS A 142 15.17 45.56 -21.12
CA HIS A 142 15.31 45.35 -19.68
C HIS A 142 15.87 43.96 -19.34
N PRO A 143 17.20 43.76 -19.37
CA PRO A 143 17.82 42.45 -19.17
C PRO A 143 17.55 41.88 -17.77
N ILE A 144 17.61 42.71 -16.73
CA ILE A 144 17.34 42.29 -15.34
C ILE A 144 15.86 41.91 -15.18
N GLY A 145 14.95 42.73 -15.73
CA GLY A 145 13.51 42.45 -15.72
C GLY A 145 13.14 41.17 -16.47
N CYS A 146 13.82 40.88 -17.58
CA CYS A 146 13.65 39.65 -18.35
C CYS A 146 14.04 38.40 -17.52
N VAL A 147 15.16 38.45 -16.80
CA VAL A 147 15.58 37.38 -15.89
C VAL A 147 14.55 37.20 -14.76
N ALA A 148 14.09 38.29 -14.14
CA ALA A 148 13.10 38.23 -13.07
C ALA A 148 11.76 37.63 -13.54
N VAL A 149 11.24 38.04 -14.70
CA VAL A 149 10.00 37.50 -15.28
C VAL A 149 10.15 36.04 -15.66
N SER A 150 11.30 35.64 -16.23
CA SER A 150 11.58 34.25 -16.59
C SER A 150 11.68 33.35 -15.36
N PHE A 151 12.31 33.85 -14.29
CA PHE A 151 12.36 33.16 -13.01
C PHE A 151 10.96 33.01 -12.38
N MET A 152 10.15 34.07 -12.38
CA MET A 152 8.77 34.01 -11.90
C MET A 152 7.91 33.04 -12.70
N ALA A 153 8.06 33.01 -14.03
CA ALA A 153 7.37 32.04 -14.87
C ALA A 153 7.79 30.59 -14.54
N GLY A 154 9.07 30.35 -14.29
CA GLY A 154 9.57 29.05 -13.84
C GLY A 154 8.99 28.62 -12.49
N LEU A 155 8.95 29.53 -11.51
CA LEU A 155 8.34 29.25 -10.20
C LEU A 155 6.84 28.96 -10.32
N PHE A 156 6.10 29.80 -11.06
CA PHE A 156 4.67 29.66 -11.20
C PHE A 156 4.27 28.36 -11.92
N THR A 157 4.97 28.02 -12.99
CA THR A 157 4.76 26.75 -13.71
C THR A 157 5.14 25.54 -12.88
N THR A 158 6.16 25.62 -12.02
CA THR A 158 6.49 24.56 -11.04
C THR A 158 5.34 24.33 -10.06
N VAL A 159 4.76 25.41 -9.52
CA VAL A 159 3.61 25.33 -8.60
C VAL A 159 2.38 24.74 -9.28
N ILE A 160 2.08 25.18 -10.50
CA ILE A 160 0.97 24.63 -11.30
C ILE A 160 1.21 23.14 -11.61
N ALA A 161 2.41 22.79 -12.09
CA ALA A 161 2.75 21.41 -12.43
C ALA A 161 2.62 20.48 -11.20
N ARG A 162 3.04 20.95 -10.02
CA ARG A 162 2.88 20.20 -8.77
C ARG A 162 1.42 19.96 -8.43
N GLN A 163 0.57 20.96 -8.64
CA GLN A 163 -0.86 20.82 -8.39
C GLN A 163 -1.54 19.93 -9.42
N GLY A 164 -1.14 20.03 -10.69
CA GLY A 164 -1.60 19.14 -11.77
C GLY A 164 -1.22 17.68 -11.52
N ILE A 165 0.02 17.40 -11.13
CA ILE A 165 0.46 16.04 -10.79
C ILE A 165 -0.33 15.46 -9.61
N LYS A 166 -0.61 16.28 -8.59
CA LYS A 166 -1.49 15.86 -7.48
C LYS A 166 -2.91 15.58 -7.96
N SER A 167 -3.49 16.42 -8.82
CA SER A 167 -4.85 16.22 -9.33
C SER A 167 -4.97 15.03 -10.27
N LEU A 168 -3.89 14.65 -10.97
CA LEU A 168 -3.85 13.48 -11.85
C LEU A 168 -3.84 12.14 -11.10
N GLY A 169 -3.74 12.13 -9.76
CA GLY A 169 -3.87 10.92 -8.97
C GLY A 169 -2.74 9.89 -9.16
N ILE A 170 -1.57 10.30 -9.68
CA ILE A 170 -0.45 9.40 -10.00
C ILE A 170 0.00 8.59 -8.76
N GLY A 171 -0.05 9.18 -7.57
CA GLY A 171 0.24 8.48 -6.32
C GLY A 171 -0.75 7.36 -5.99
N ILE A 172 -2.04 7.52 -6.34
CA ILE A 172 -3.06 6.49 -6.18
C ILE A 172 -2.78 5.34 -7.14
N VAL A 173 -2.46 5.64 -8.40
CA VAL A 173 -2.12 4.64 -9.41
C VAL A 173 -0.88 3.83 -9.00
N GLN A 174 0.14 4.48 -8.44
CA GLN A 174 1.33 3.77 -7.95
C GLN A 174 1.01 2.87 -6.75
N ALA A 175 0.18 3.33 -5.82
CA ALA A 175 -0.28 2.50 -4.71
C ALA A 175 -1.05 1.28 -5.22
N GLN A 176 -2.02 1.47 -6.11
CA GLN A 176 -2.79 0.38 -6.74
C GLN A 176 -1.89 -0.62 -7.48
N ASN A 177 -0.90 -0.13 -8.24
CA ASN A 177 0.06 -0.99 -8.91
C ASN A 177 0.89 -1.83 -7.93
N SER A 178 1.25 -1.27 -6.77
CA SER A 178 1.97 -2.01 -5.72
C SER A 178 1.08 -3.10 -5.09
N HIS A 179 -0.21 -2.81 -4.86
CA HIS A 179 -1.20 -3.77 -4.38
C HIS A 179 -1.41 -4.90 -5.39
N LYS A 180 -1.66 -4.57 -6.65
CA LYS A 180 -1.80 -5.56 -7.74
C LYS A 180 -0.57 -6.46 -7.86
N LYS A 181 0.64 -5.90 -7.77
CA LYS A 181 1.87 -6.70 -7.78
C LYS A 181 1.98 -7.63 -6.57
N ALA A 182 1.57 -7.19 -5.39
CA ALA A 182 1.57 -8.04 -4.20
C ALA A 182 0.55 -9.18 -4.31
N LEU A 183 -0.68 -8.89 -4.76
CA LEU A 183 -1.71 -9.91 -5.01
C LEU A 183 -1.23 -10.98 -6.00
N ASN A 184 -0.58 -10.58 -7.09
CA ASN A 184 0.00 -11.51 -8.07
C ASN A 184 1.11 -12.41 -7.50
N ARG A 185 1.75 -12.01 -6.40
CA ARG A 185 2.81 -12.79 -5.74
C ARG A 185 2.27 -13.74 -4.66
N LEU A 186 1.02 -13.57 -4.22
CA LEU A 186 0.41 -14.40 -3.18
C LEU A 186 0.25 -15.86 -3.63
N ARG A 187 -0.14 -16.08 -4.90
CA ARG A 187 -0.25 -17.40 -5.57
C ARG A 187 -0.94 -18.50 -4.76
N CYS A 188 -1.84 -18.13 -3.85
CA CYS A 188 -2.56 -19.07 -3.01
C CYS A 188 -4.02 -18.64 -3.01
N VAL A 189 -4.91 -19.52 -3.48
CA VAL A 189 -6.35 -19.24 -3.60
C VAL A 189 -6.95 -18.87 -2.25
N ASP A 190 -6.57 -19.62 -1.22
CA ASP A 190 -7.01 -19.42 0.16
C ASP A 190 -6.55 -18.09 0.74
N CYS A 191 -5.29 -17.68 0.49
CA CYS A 191 -4.83 -16.36 0.91
C CYS A 191 -5.57 -15.24 0.14
N LEU A 192 -5.91 -15.45 -1.14
CA LEU A 192 -6.65 -14.47 -1.93
C LEU A 192 -8.09 -14.33 -1.41
N GLU A 193 -8.73 -15.42 -1.00
CA GLU A 193 -10.05 -15.41 -0.36
C GLU A 193 -10.03 -14.66 0.98
N ASP A 194 -8.99 -14.87 1.80
CA ASP A 194 -8.80 -14.12 3.05
C ASP A 194 -8.69 -12.61 2.82
N VAL A 195 -7.89 -12.20 1.83
CA VAL A 195 -7.78 -10.79 1.45
C VAL A 195 -9.12 -10.24 0.95
N ASN A 196 -9.87 -11.02 0.18
CA ASN A 196 -11.19 -10.60 -0.30
C ASN A 196 -12.20 -10.42 0.85
N ALA A 197 -12.24 -11.36 1.79
CA ALA A 197 -13.11 -11.27 2.97
C ALA A 197 -12.74 -10.07 3.87
N TYR A 198 -11.43 -9.83 4.07
CA TYR A 198 -10.96 -8.65 4.79
C TYR A 198 -11.36 -7.35 4.08
N THR A 199 -11.22 -7.31 2.74
CA THR A 199 -11.53 -6.12 1.93
C THR A 199 -13.03 -5.80 1.96
N LEU A 200 -13.90 -6.81 1.95
CA LEU A 200 -15.34 -6.65 2.14
C LEU A 200 -15.67 -5.99 3.49
N HIS A 201 -15.08 -6.49 4.58
CA HIS A 201 -15.28 -5.90 5.90
C HIS A 201 -14.81 -4.45 5.96
N GLN A 202 -13.69 -4.13 5.31
CA GLN A 202 -13.20 -2.74 5.20
C GLN A 202 -14.16 -1.83 4.42
N ILE A 203 -14.81 -2.33 3.37
CA ILE A 203 -15.84 -1.55 2.63
C ILE A 203 -17.02 -1.23 3.56
N GLU A 204 -17.46 -2.20 4.36
CA GLU A 204 -18.53 -2.00 5.35
C GLU A 204 -18.12 -0.95 6.40
N GLU A 205 -16.93 -1.09 7.00
CA GLU A 205 -16.40 -0.10 7.95
C GLU A 205 -16.33 1.31 7.35
N VAL A 206 -15.83 1.44 6.11
CA VAL A 206 -15.72 2.74 5.41
C VAL A 206 -17.10 3.33 5.13
N ARG A 207 -18.09 2.51 4.76
CA ARG A 207 -19.48 2.98 4.56
C ARG A 207 -20.13 3.45 5.85
N GLU A 208 -19.77 2.86 6.98
CA GLU A 208 -20.27 3.24 8.31
C GLU A 208 -19.56 4.46 8.92
N GLN A 209 -18.46 4.93 8.32
CA GLN A 209 -17.74 6.10 8.82
C GLN A 209 -18.65 7.34 8.84
N LYS A 210 -18.91 7.82 10.06
CA LYS A 210 -19.63 9.06 10.29
C LYS A 210 -18.65 10.22 10.32
N LEU A 211 -19.15 11.36 9.88
CA LEU A 211 -18.40 12.59 9.93
C LEU A 211 -18.14 12.94 11.41
N PRO A 212 -16.87 13.12 11.84
CA PRO A 212 -16.55 13.31 13.25
C PRO A 212 -17.18 14.63 13.72
N GLN A 213 -18.20 14.53 14.56
CA GLN A 213 -18.90 15.67 15.16
C GLN A 213 -18.76 15.59 16.67
N GLN A 214 -18.16 16.63 17.26
CA GLN A 214 -18.14 16.77 18.70
C GLN A 214 -19.51 17.27 19.18
N PRO A 215 -20.06 16.73 20.29
CA PRO A 215 -21.31 17.21 20.87
C PRO A 215 -21.22 18.72 21.14
N GLY A 216 -22.22 19.48 20.70
CA GLY A 216 -22.31 20.93 20.94
C GLY A 216 -21.60 21.84 19.93
N MET A 217 -20.89 21.29 18.94
CA MET A 217 -20.33 22.08 17.83
C MET A 217 -21.35 22.27 16.70
N PRO A 218 -21.34 23.43 16.01
CA PRO A 218 -22.21 23.67 14.86
C PRO A 218 -21.95 22.62 13.76
N PRO A 219 -22.96 22.29 12.95
CA PRO A 219 -22.77 21.34 11.86
C PRO A 219 -21.65 21.83 10.92
N PRO A 220 -20.79 20.91 10.43
CA PRO A 220 -19.70 21.29 9.56
C PRO A 220 -20.23 21.88 8.24
N PRO A 221 -19.47 22.78 7.60
CA PRO A 221 -19.89 23.40 6.34
C PRO A 221 -20.25 22.35 5.29
N GLU A 222 -21.27 22.63 4.47
CA GLU A 222 -21.75 21.68 3.44
C GLU A 222 -20.64 21.20 2.50
N GLU A 223 -19.70 22.07 2.15
CA GLU A 223 -18.53 21.69 1.35
C GLU A 223 -17.69 20.58 2.01
N HIS A 224 -17.48 20.66 3.33
CA HIS A 224 -16.74 19.63 4.07
C HIS A 224 -17.53 18.31 4.09
N VAL A 225 -18.85 18.39 4.25
CA VAL A 225 -19.73 17.21 4.21
C VAL A 225 -19.69 16.54 2.83
N GLN A 226 -19.78 17.33 1.75
CA GLN A 226 -19.70 16.82 0.38
C GLN A 226 -18.32 16.23 0.07
N ARG A 227 -17.23 16.86 0.52
CA ARG A 227 -15.87 16.33 0.36
C ARG A 227 -15.67 15.02 1.12
N PHE A 228 -16.20 14.92 2.34
CA PHE A 228 -16.15 13.69 3.13
C PHE A 228 -16.90 12.56 2.42
N LYS A 229 -18.15 12.80 1.98
CA LYS A 229 -18.94 11.81 1.23
C LYS A 229 -18.23 11.34 -0.05
N LYS A 230 -17.68 12.27 -0.83
CA LYS A 230 -16.89 11.94 -2.03
C LYS A 230 -15.63 11.12 -1.70
N SER A 231 -14.98 11.40 -0.57
CA SER A 231 -13.82 10.64 -0.10
C SER A 231 -14.20 9.20 0.28
N VAL A 232 -15.30 9.03 1.01
CA VAL A 232 -15.84 7.71 1.37
C VAL A 232 -16.20 6.92 0.12
N GLU A 233 -16.93 7.52 -0.83
CA GLU A 233 -17.28 6.88 -2.10
C GLU A 233 -16.05 6.48 -2.92
N MET A 234 -15.04 7.35 -2.99
CA MET A 234 -13.78 7.05 -3.68
C MET A 234 -13.05 5.89 -3.01
N GLN A 235 -12.96 5.85 -1.68
CA GLN A 235 -12.31 4.77 -0.94
C GLN A 235 -13.02 3.43 -1.19
N CYS A 236 -14.35 3.40 -1.13
CA CYS A 236 -15.14 2.21 -1.46
C CYS A 236 -14.84 1.71 -2.89
N LYS A 237 -14.86 2.61 -3.88
CA LYS A 237 -14.56 2.25 -5.29
C LYS A 237 -13.15 1.68 -5.47
N LEU A 238 -12.16 2.21 -4.74
CA LEU A 238 -10.79 1.70 -4.77
C LEU A 238 -10.72 0.27 -4.21
N LEU A 239 -11.38 0.01 -3.08
CA LEU A 239 -11.44 -1.33 -2.48
C LEU A 239 -12.21 -2.33 -3.37
N GLU A 240 -13.32 -1.90 -3.99
CA GLU A 240 -14.07 -2.69 -4.96
C GLU A 240 -13.21 -3.06 -6.19
N THR A 241 -12.36 -2.14 -6.66
CA THR A 241 -11.40 -2.41 -7.74
C THR A 241 -10.36 -3.44 -7.33
N ASP A 242 -9.85 -3.37 -6.09
CA ASP A 242 -8.90 -4.35 -5.57
C ASP A 242 -9.54 -5.75 -5.49
N MET A 243 -10.82 -5.86 -5.13
CA MET A 243 -11.56 -7.13 -5.16
C MET A 243 -11.69 -7.71 -6.58
N ASP A 244 -11.93 -6.86 -7.58
CA ASP A 244 -11.98 -7.28 -8.98
C ASP A 244 -10.63 -7.84 -9.44
N GLU A 245 -9.52 -7.22 -9.03
CA GLU A 245 -8.18 -7.73 -9.29
C GLU A 245 -7.95 -9.08 -8.59
N VAL A 246 -8.38 -9.24 -7.34
CA VAL A 246 -8.33 -10.52 -6.62
C VAL A 246 -9.07 -11.60 -7.41
N ARG A 247 -10.27 -11.30 -7.92
CA ARG A 247 -11.09 -12.23 -8.71
C ARG A 247 -10.38 -12.66 -10.00
N ILE A 248 -9.73 -11.73 -10.69
CA ILE A 248 -8.96 -12.04 -11.91
C ILE A 248 -7.76 -12.92 -11.55
N ILE A 249 -6.97 -12.55 -10.54
CA ILE A 249 -5.77 -13.28 -10.13
C ILE A 249 -6.11 -14.69 -9.64
N ARG A 250 -7.24 -14.85 -8.93
CA ARG A 250 -7.73 -16.15 -8.46
C ARG A 250 -7.92 -17.15 -9.61
N LYS A 251 -8.43 -16.70 -10.77
CA LYS A 251 -8.58 -17.57 -11.95
C LYS A 251 -7.23 -18.14 -12.41
N TRP A 252 -6.18 -17.31 -12.38
CA TRP A 252 -4.84 -17.74 -12.77
C TRP A 252 -4.10 -18.57 -11.73
N ALA A 253 -4.58 -18.58 -10.48
CA ALA A 253 -3.97 -19.37 -9.41
C ALA A 253 -4.34 -20.86 -9.47
N ALA A 254 -5.34 -21.27 -10.27
CA ALA A 254 -5.66 -22.68 -10.59
C ALA A 254 -5.64 -23.66 -9.40
N GLY A 255 -6.19 -23.25 -8.25
CA GLY A 255 -6.25 -24.12 -7.05
C GLY A 255 -4.95 -24.24 -6.24
N SER A 256 -3.89 -23.50 -6.60
CA SER A 256 -2.63 -23.51 -5.84
C SER A 256 -2.80 -23.02 -4.40
N LEU A 257 -2.09 -23.68 -3.49
CA LEU A 257 -2.05 -23.36 -2.07
C LEU A 257 -0.61 -23.10 -1.61
N CYS A 258 -0.45 -22.24 -0.61
CA CYS A 258 0.79 -22.16 0.13
C CYS A 258 0.88 -23.31 1.15
N ASP A 259 2.08 -23.59 1.65
CA ASP A 259 2.33 -24.71 2.55
C ASP A 259 1.42 -24.67 3.79
N VAL A 260 1.26 -23.50 4.41
CA VAL A 260 0.36 -23.34 5.57
C VAL A 260 -1.09 -23.70 5.24
N HIS A 261 -1.65 -23.19 4.14
CA HIS A 261 -3.03 -23.50 3.77
C HIS A 261 -3.21 -24.94 3.27
N LYS A 262 -2.17 -25.53 2.67
CA LYS A 262 -2.18 -26.95 2.30
C LYS A 262 -2.31 -27.83 3.54
N HIS A 263 -1.43 -27.64 4.53
CA HIS A 263 -1.47 -28.45 5.75
C HIS A 263 -2.70 -28.14 6.62
N LEU A 264 -3.19 -26.90 6.65
CA LEU A 264 -4.44 -26.57 7.33
C LEU A 264 -5.65 -27.28 6.68
N ARG A 265 -5.66 -27.48 5.36
CA ARG A 265 -6.72 -28.25 4.69
C ARG A 265 -6.61 -29.74 4.96
N GLU A 266 -5.40 -30.28 5.09
CA GLU A 266 -5.14 -31.68 5.40
C GLU A 266 -5.47 -32.03 6.86
N ASP A 267 -5.08 -31.17 7.81
CA ASP A 267 -5.35 -31.35 9.24
C ASP A 267 -5.67 -30.01 9.95
N PRO A 268 -6.93 -29.52 9.88
CA PRO A 268 -7.32 -28.23 10.45
C PRO A 268 -7.12 -28.12 11.97
N ASN A 269 -7.21 -29.23 12.69
CA ASN A 269 -7.21 -29.25 14.15
C ASN A 269 -5.84 -29.62 14.75
N GLY A 270 -5.08 -30.49 14.08
CA GLY A 270 -3.77 -30.98 14.53
C GLY A 270 -2.58 -30.23 13.93
N TYR A 271 -2.75 -29.45 12.86
CA TYR A 271 -1.64 -28.68 12.29
C TYR A 271 -1.08 -27.66 13.30
N LYS A 272 0.24 -27.71 13.47
CA LYS A 272 1.06 -26.73 14.19
C LYS A 272 2.11 -26.21 13.23
N GLU A 273 2.18 -24.90 13.11
CA GLU A 273 3.16 -24.25 12.23
C GLU A 273 4.58 -24.51 12.78
N PRO A 274 5.51 -25.06 11.95
CA PRO A 274 6.79 -25.56 12.42
C PRO A 274 7.77 -24.48 12.90
N HIS A 275 7.58 -23.22 12.49
CA HIS A 275 8.43 -22.09 12.82
C HIS A 275 7.89 -21.24 13.98
N GLY A 276 6.77 -21.67 14.59
CA GLY A 276 6.20 -21.05 15.77
C GLY A 276 5.27 -19.87 15.49
N LEU A 277 4.87 -19.64 14.23
CA LEU A 277 3.87 -18.61 13.92
C LEU A 277 2.50 -19.04 14.47
N VAL A 278 1.95 -18.24 15.39
CA VAL A 278 0.65 -18.53 16.00
C VAL A 278 -0.48 -18.16 15.04
N LEU A 279 -1.12 -19.19 14.46
CA LEU A 279 -2.30 -19.04 13.61
C LEU A 279 -3.56 -18.83 14.43
N LEU A 280 -4.53 -18.07 13.91
CA LEU A 280 -5.77 -17.80 14.61
C LEU A 280 -6.69 -19.02 14.59
N ALA A 281 -7.51 -19.17 15.63
CA ALA A 281 -8.58 -20.17 15.62
C ALA A 281 -9.54 -19.98 14.42
N ALA A 282 -9.75 -18.73 14.00
CA ALA A 282 -10.53 -18.38 12.83
C ALA A 282 -9.92 -18.93 11.51
N ASP A 283 -8.60 -19.04 11.40
CA ASP A 283 -7.96 -19.62 10.21
C ASP A 283 -8.33 -21.11 10.08
N ARG A 284 -8.40 -21.81 11.21
CA ARG A 284 -8.78 -23.23 11.28
C ARG A 284 -10.25 -23.44 10.91
N THR A 285 -11.15 -22.62 11.44
CA THR A 285 -12.59 -22.74 11.16
C THR A 285 -12.92 -22.37 9.72
N LYS A 286 -12.28 -21.32 9.17
CA LYS A 286 -12.46 -20.91 7.77
C LYS A 286 -12.10 -22.04 6.81
N VAL A 287 -10.99 -22.72 7.03
CA VAL A 287 -10.53 -23.80 6.15
C VAL A 287 -11.54 -24.96 6.09
N ALA A 288 -12.19 -25.30 7.20
CA ALA A 288 -13.24 -26.32 7.23
C ALA A 288 -14.51 -25.93 6.43
N GLN A 289 -14.74 -24.63 6.23
CA GLN A 289 -15.90 -24.10 5.49
C GLN A 289 -15.59 -23.83 4.01
N ARG A 290 -14.33 -23.96 3.58
CA ARG A 290 -13.91 -23.63 2.22
C ARG A 290 -14.37 -24.69 1.22
N PRO A 291 -14.77 -24.29 0.00
CA PRO A 291 -15.12 -25.24 -1.04
C PRO A 291 -13.90 -26.11 -1.43
N PRO A 292 -14.13 -27.32 -1.97
CA PRO A 292 -13.07 -28.13 -2.55
C PRO A 292 -12.37 -27.37 -3.67
N LEU A 293 -11.07 -27.59 -3.81
CA LEU A 293 -10.30 -26.98 -4.89
C LEU A 293 -10.76 -27.58 -6.22
N VAL A 294 -11.11 -26.72 -7.17
CA VAL A 294 -11.36 -27.14 -8.56
C VAL A 294 -9.99 -27.44 -9.17
N THR A 295 -9.70 -28.72 -9.38
CA THR A 295 -8.52 -29.17 -10.14
C THR A 295 -8.79 -29.04 -11.65
N GLU A 296 -7.77 -28.75 -12.46
CA GLU A 296 -7.84 -28.58 -13.93
C GLU A 296 -8.61 -29.71 -14.65
N SER A 297 -8.68 -30.90 -14.08
CA SER A 297 -9.49 -32.03 -14.56
C SER A 297 -11.00 -31.74 -14.61
N GLN A 298 -11.55 -30.93 -13.71
CA GLN A 298 -12.98 -30.60 -13.65
C GLN A 298 -13.40 -29.45 -14.58
N GLU A 299 -12.48 -28.56 -14.97
CA GLU A 299 -12.76 -27.50 -15.96
C GLU A 299 -12.84 -28.06 -17.38
N ASN A 300 -11.99 -29.03 -17.71
CA ASN A 300 -12.05 -29.72 -19.01
C ASN A 300 -13.31 -30.59 -19.14
N GLU A 301 -13.77 -31.21 -18.04
CA GLU A 301 -15.00 -32.01 -18.04
C GLU A 301 -16.25 -31.12 -18.23
N LYS A 302 -16.32 -29.95 -17.58
CA LYS A 302 -17.39 -28.96 -17.80
C LYS A 302 -17.41 -28.39 -19.21
N GLN A 303 -16.26 -28.08 -19.81
CA GLN A 303 -16.22 -27.62 -21.20
C GLN A 303 -16.57 -28.72 -22.22
N SER A 304 -16.43 -29.99 -21.86
CA SER A 304 -16.83 -31.12 -22.70
C SER A 304 -18.31 -31.49 -22.60
N THR A 305 -19.00 -31.07 -21.53
CA THR A 305 -20.44 -31.32 -21.33
C THR A 305 -21.32 -30.15 -21.79
N GLU A 306 -20.74 -28.97 -22.05
CA GLU A 306 -21.42 -27.79 -22.62
C GLU A 306 -21.22 -27.64 -24.15
N LYS A 307 -20.64 -28.63 -24.83
CA LYS A 307 -20.59 -28.75 -26.30
C LYS A 307 -21.46 -29.89 -26.79
#